data_AF-A0AB33CV39-F1
#
_entry.id   AF-A0AB33CV39-F1
#
_cell.length_a   1.000
_cell.length_b   1.000
_cell.length_c   1.000
_cell.angle_alpha   90.00
_cell.angle_beta   90.00
_cell.angle_gamma   90.00
#
_symmetry.space_group_name_H-M   'P 1'
#
loop_
_entity.id
_entity.type
_entity.pdbx_description
1 polymer ?
#
loop_
_entity_poly.entity_id
_entity_poly.type
_entity_poly.pdbx_seq_one_letter_code
_entity_poly.pdbx_strand_id
1 'polypeptide(L)'
;MKTSTWIRPVMRWAALGLGSTLLVACSTTDSAYELVRQQQEQEAFLQSKEIEHWEKRKPTDKQMAVRMLQETQKQGRYFASLAYAEAMEKEYGTDPEVMVLRAEAQRQTGQLEQAAHTFKALLNTPVAGRAYQGLGLIAGSQEHFDQAAHFLKQAAQQDPTNAIVQSDLAYAYLRSGRPQEARLALGKAAELAPDNPKILSNMALYLLVSQETQRAGFVMQQAGMDPATQQAIVQMAEQIGQELEQLHARQLMQKQQERRMAAAAKDEQARAQAVALSSAPSVAADQVVLNRSVQPQRQVVARPAPVVVSSTQAGLNRPLLESLGPVSSSMN
;
A
#
# COMPACT_ATOMS: atom_id res chain seq x y z
N MET A 1 71.68 -36.19 -8.33
CA MET A 1 72.92 -36.15 -7.52
C MET A 1 72.76 -35.00 -6.54
N LYS A 2 72.46 -35.31 -5.26
CA LYS A 2 73.38 -35.25 -4.10
C LYS A 2 73.85 -33.81 -3.80
N THR A 3 73.83 -33.23 -2.61
CA THR A 3 73.35 -33.52 -1.23
C THR A 3 73.86 -32.34 -0.38
N SER A 4 73.11 -31.89 0.62
CA SER A 4 73.55 -31.57 2.00
C SER A 4 72.63 -30.50 2.59
N THR A 5 71.76 -30.74 3.56
CA THR A 5 71.88 -31.27 4.93
C THR A 5 72.89 -30.55 5.81
N TRP A 6 72.38 -29.65 6.66
CA TRP A 6 72.93 -29.41 7.99
C TRP A 6 71.79 -29.44 9.02
N ILE A 7 72.01 -30.23 10.07
CA ILE A 7 71.06 -30.68 11.08
C ILE A 7 71.67 -30.37 12.46
N ARG A 8 70.89 -29.67 13.32
CA ARG A 8 70.80 -29.72 14.82
C ARG A 8 71.90 -29.07 15.69
N PRO A 9 71.66 -28.75 17.00
CA PRO A 9 70.62 -29.29 17.93
C PRO A 9 69.79 -28.26 18.74
N VAL A 10 68.52 -28.56 19.05
CA VAL A 10 67.98 -28.97 20.37
C VAL A 10 68.42 -28.09 21.56
N MET A 11 67.48 -27.26 22.05
CA MET A 11 67.37 -27.00 23.48
C MET A 11 65.88 -26.88 23.86
N ARG A 12 65.41 -27.87 24.62
CA ARG A 12 64.10 -27.89 25.27
C ARG A 12 64.23 -27.09 26.56
N TRP A 13 63.42 -26.06 26.74
CA TRP A 13 63.00 -25.62 28.07
C TRP A 13 61.48 -25.69 28.14
N ALA A 14 61.04 -26.29 29.24
CA ALA A 14 59.69 -26.66 29.55
C ALA A 14 58.92 -25.49 30.16
N ALA A 15 57.61 -25.71 30.21
CA ALA A 15 56.68 -25.33 31.26
C ALA A 15 55.85 -24.04 31.09
N LEU A 16 54.54 -24.32 30.96
CA LEU A 16 53.43 -23.73 31.71
C LEU A 16 53.06 -22.28 31.42
N GLY A 17 52.00 -22.15 30.62
CA GLY A 17 51.11 -21.00 30.59
C GLY A 17 49.74 -21.44 30.13
N LEU A 18 48.96 -22.07 31.02
CA LEU A 18 47.50 -22.10 30.92
C LEU A 18 47.03 -20.65 30.82
N GLY A 19 46.46 -20.28 29.69
CA GLY A 19 46.11 -18.90 29.44
C GLY A 19 45.24 -18.74 28.22
N SER A 20 43.97 -19.13 28.39
CA SER A 20 42.85 -18.47 27.73
C SER A 20 42.76 -18.66 26.21
N THR A 21 41.99 -19.68 25.82
CA THR A 21 41.13 -19.58 24.63
C THR A 21 40.18 -18.40 24.81
N LEU A 22 40.65 -17.18 24.50
CA LEU A 22 39.76 -16.08 24.19
C LEU A 22 39.22 -16.37 22.80
N LEU A 23 38.00 -16.91 22.78
CA LEU A 23 37.06 -16.70 21.70
C LEU A 23 37.04 -15.20 21.40
N VAL A 24 37.74 -14.79 20.33
CA VAL A 24 37.54 -13.47 19.72
C VAL A 24 36.16 -13.51 19.06
N ALA A 25 35.17 -13.22 19.88
CA ALA A 25 33.79 -13.03 19.49
C ALA A 25 33.37 -11.64 19.97
N CYS A 26 34.02 -10.58 19.46
CA CYS A 26 33.60 -9.17 19.56
C CYS A 26 34.58 -8.28 18.76
N SER A 27 34.32 -8.07 17.47
CA SER A 27 34.81 -6.87 16.75
C SER A 27 34.00 -6.53 15.49
N THR A 28 32.82 -7.15 15.29
CA THR A 28 31.99 -6.92 14.10
C THR A 28 31.13 -5.66 14.21
N THR A 29 30.92 -5.13 15.42
CA THR A 29 30.17 -3.89 15.63
C THR A 29 30.97 -2.65 15.25
N ASP A 30 32.27 -2.62 15.57
CA ASP A 30 33.15 -1.51 15.18
C ASP A 30 33.33 -1.45 13.66
N SER A 31 33.47 -2.60 12.98
CA SER A 31 33.57 -2.62 11.51
C SER A 31 32.27 -2.23 10.81
N ALA A 32 31.12 -2.58 11.37
CA ALA A 32 29.82 -2.20 10.81
C ALA A 32 29.55 -0.70 11.00
N TYR A 33 29.89 -0.15 12.17
CA TYR A 33 29.75 1.28 12.45
C TYR A 33 30.73 2.11 11.62
N GLU A 34 31.98 1.67 11.47
CA GLU A 34 32.97 2.30 10.58
C GLU A 34 32.54 2.26 9.13
N LEU A 35 31.95 1.16 8.65
CA LEU A 35 31.42 1.07 7.29
C LEU A 35 30.27 2.06 7.06
N VAL A 36 29.32 2.14 8.00
CA VAL A 36 28.20 3.09 7.93
C VAL A 36 28.70 4.53 7.98
N ARG A 37 29.65 4.83 8.87
CA ARG A 37 30.27 6.16 8.96
C ARG A 37 31.05 6.52 7.70
N GLN A 38 31.82 5.59 7.16
CA GLN A 38 32.57 5.78 5.92
C GLN A 38 31.63 6.03 4.74
N GLN A 39 30.51 5.30 4.68
CA GLN A 39 29.47 5.54 3.70
C GLN A 39 28.85 6.94 3.86
N GLN A 40 28.50 7.34 5.08
CA GLN A 40 27.98 8.68 5.37
C GLN A 40 28.98 9.80 5.01
N GLU A 41 30.26 9.60 5.29
CA GLU A 41 31.32 10.56 4.94
C GLU A 41 31.50 10.67 3.42
N GLN A 42 31.43 9.55 2.68
CA GLN A 42 31.43 9.56 1.22
C GLN A 42 30.18 10.25 0.64
N GLU A 43 29.01 10.01 1.22
CA GLU A 43 27.77 10.67 0.84
C GLU A 43 27.84 12.18 1.08
N ALA A 44 28.31 12.61 2.26
CA ALA A 44 28.50 14.02 2.60
C ALA A 44 29.53 14.69 1.68
N PHE A 45 30.59 13.98 1.30
CA PHE A 45 31.59 14.47 0.35
C PHE A 45 31.00 14.68 -1.05
N LEU A 46 30.24 13.71 -1.57
CA LEU A 46 29.54 13.86 -2.85
C LEU A 46 28.55 15.03 -2.81
N GLN A 47 27.76 15.14 -1.74
CA GLN A 47 26.87 16.28 -1.53
C GLN A 47 27.64 17.61 -1.55
N SER A 48 28.77 17.70 -0.86
CA SER A 48 29.58 18.93 -0.84
C SER A 48 30.06 19.35 -2.24
N LYS A 49 30.47 18.39 -3.07
CA LYS A 49 30.89 18.64 -4.46
C LYS A 49 29.73 19.11 -5.34
N GLU A 50 28.54 18.57 -5.12
CA GLU A 50 27.33 18.99 -5.82
C GLU A 50 26.91 20.41 -5.42
N ILE A 51 27.03 20.77 -4.14
CA ILE A 51 26.76 22.12 -3.65
C ILE A 51 27.74 23.13 -4.26
N GLU A 52 29.03 22.78 -4.36
CA GLU A 52 30.01 23.62 -5.06
C GLU A 52 29.65 23.80 -6.55
N HIS A 53 29.16 22.74 -7.19
CA HIS A 53 28.69 22.81 -8.57
C HIS A 53 27.44 23.70 -8.71
N TRP A 54 26.52 23.62 -7.75
CA TRP A 54 25.33 24.46 -7.65
C TRP A 54 25.69 25.94 -7.54
N GLU A 55 26.62 26.32 -6.65
CA GLU A 55 27.04 27.72 -6.50
C GLU A 55 27.62 28.31 -7.80
N LYS A 56 28.37 27.50 -8.57
CA LYS A 56 28.93 27.90 -9.86
C LYS A 56 27.88 28.06 -10.96
N ARG A 57 26.73 27.40 -10.83
CA ARG A 57 25.63 27.39 -11.81
C ARG A 57 24.30 27.74 -11.15
N LYS A 58 24.32 28.70 -10.24
CA LYS A 58 23.16 29.05 -9.42
C LYS A 58 21.99 29.40 -10.34
N PRO A 59 20.85 28.71 -10.22
CA PRO A 59 19.70 29.00 -11.05
C PRO A 59 19.23 30.44 -10.89
N THR A 60 18.92 31.08 -12.00
CA THR A 60 18.48 32.47 -12.03
C THR A 60 17.11 32.65 -11.35
N ASP A 61 16.31 31.59 -11.29
CA ASP A 61 15.01 31.57 -10.64
C ASP A 61 14.65 30.20 -10.05
N LYS A 62 13.59 30.19 -9.25
CA LYS A 62 13.05 29.00 -8.59
C LYS A 62 12.58 27.93 -9.58
N GLN A 63 12.05 28.30 -10.75
CA GLN A 63 11.56 27.33 -11.73
C GLN A 63 12.71 26.56 -12.38
N MET A 64 13.80 27.24 -12.67
CA MET A 64 15.04 26.63 -13.15
C MET A 64 15.61 25.67 -12.10
N ALA A 65 15.56 26.06 -10.82
CA ALA A 65 15.99 25.23 -9.72
C ALA A 65 15.14 23.94 -9.55
N VAL A 66 13.80 24.05 -9.67
CA VAL A 66 12.91 22.88 -9.73
C VAL A 66 13.23 21.98 -10.93
N ARG A 67 13.51 22.55 -12.10
CA ARG A 67 13.92 21.78 -13.29
C ARG A 67 15.23 21.02 -13.07
N MET A 68 16.19 21.61 -12.38
CA MET A 68 17.46 20.94 -12.02
C MET A 68 17.22 19.76 -11.08
N LEU A 69 16.33 19.92 -10.08
CA LEU A 69 15.92 18.80 -9.21
C LEU A 69 15.31 17.66 -10.03
N GLN A 70 14.36 17.96 -10.91
CA GLN A 70 13.72 16.95 -11.75
C GLN A 70 14.73 16.27 -12.68
N GLU A 71 15.66 17.02 -13.26
CA GLU A 71 16.67 16.48 -14.17
C GLU A 71 17.66 15.56 -13.44
N THR A 72 18.14 15.96 -12.26
CA THR A 72 18.99 15.08 -11.44
C THR A 72 18.28 13.80 -11.04
N GLN A 73 16.98 13.86 -10.70
CA GLN A 73 16.19 12.68 -10.40
C GLN A 73 15.98 11.77 -11.62
N LYS A 74 15.75 12.34 -12.81
CA LYS A 74 15.67 11.56 -14.07
C LYS A 74 16.97 10.81 -14.37
N GLN A 75 18.11 11.39 -14.00
CA GLN A 75 19.43 10.76 -14.11
C GLN A 75 19.73 9.77 -12.97
N GLY A 76 18.81 9.57 -12.02
CA GLY A 76 19.01 8.72 -10.84
C GLY A 76 19.95 9.32 -9.78
N ARG A 77 20.35 10.59 -9.91
CA ARG A 77 21.27 11.28 -9.00
C ARG A 77 20.51 11.86 -7.81
N TYR A 78 19.89 10.98 -7.02
CA TYR A 78 19.02 11.37 -5.90
C TYR A 78 19.76 12.08 -4.75
N PHE A 79 21.03 11.74 -4.48
CA PHE A 79 21.84 12.48 -3.50
C PHE A 79 22.13 13.93 -3.93
N ALA A 80 22.39 14.15 -5.22
CA ALA A 80 22.53 15.51 -5.77
C ALA A 80 21.19 16.27 -5.68
N SER A 81 20.08 15.58 -5.96
CA SER A 81 18.74 16.14 -5.80
C SER A 81 18.46 16.60 -4.35
N LEU A 82 18.87 15.83 -3.35
CA LEU A 82 18.74 16.24 -1.94
C LEU A 82 19.53 17.53 -1.65
N ALA A 83 20.79 17.58 -2.06
CA ALA A 83 21.65 18.73 -1.86
C ALA A 83 21.08 20.00 -2.55
N TYR A 84 20.56 19.87 -3.77
CA TYR A 84 19.90 20.98 -4.46
C TYR A 84 18.62 21.42 -3.76
N ALA A 85 17.83 20.49 -3.21
CA ALA A 85 16.60 20.83 -2.50
C ALA A 85 16.90 21.61 -1.21
N GLU A 86 17.94 21.23 -0.47
CA GLU A 86 18.41 21.96 0.73
C GLU A 86 18.92 23.36 0.38
N ALA A 87 19.74 23.48 -0.67
CA ALA A 87 20.23 24.77 -1.14
C ALA A 87 19.08 25.69 -1.58
N MET A 88 18.09 25.14 -2.28
CA MET A 88 16.88 25.86 -2.69
C MET A 88 16.05 26.34 -1.50
N GLU A 89 15.83 25.49 -0.50
CA GLU A 89 15.07 25.85 0.69
C GLU A 89 15.75 26.98 1.46
N LYS A 90 17.09 26.98 1.54
CA LYS A 90 17.88 28.05 2.17
C LYS A 90 17.77 29.39 1.43
N GLU A 91 17.77 29.36 0.10
CA GLU A 91 17.75 30.58 -0.74
C GLU A 91 16.33 31.15 -0.91
N TYR A 92 15.36 30.29 -1.21
CA TYR A 92 14.02 30.67 -1.64
C TYR A 92 12.92 30.35 -0.62
N GLY A 93 13.27 29.73 0.50
CA GLY A 93 12.33 29.27 1.53
C GLY A 93 11.65 27.95 1.18
N THR A 94 10.81 27.49 2.10
CA THR A 94 10.05 26.25 1.97
C THR A 94 8.99 26.36 0.88
N ASP A 95 8.94 25.38 -0.02
CA ASP A 95 7.97 25.31 -1.11
C ASP A 95 7.43 23.88 -1.28
N PRO A 96 6.10 23.68 -1.38
CA PRO A 96 5.52 22.34 -1.48
C PRO A 96 6.05 21.52 -2.67
N GLU A 97 6.33 22.14 -3.82
CA GLU A 97 6.82 21.47 -5.03
C GLU A 97 8.29 21.02 -4.84
N VAL A 98 9.09 21.80 -4.12
CA VAL A 98 10.47 21.42 -3.74
C VAL A 98 10.44 20.32 -2.66
N MET A 99 9.57 20.46 -1.66
CA MET A 99 9.45 19.48 -0.57
C MET A 99 9.05 18.10 -1.08
N VAL A 100 8.14 18.01 -2.06
CA VAL A 100 7.74 16.70 -2.62
C VAL A 100 8.88 16.07 -3.44
N LEU A 101 9.69 16.88 -4.14
CA LEU A 101 10.89 16.39 -4.83
C LEU A 101 11.96 15.93 -3.83
N ARG A 102 12.16 16.67 -2.73
CA ARG A 102 13.06 16.26 -1.64
C ARG A 102 12.61 14.93 -1.03
N ALA A 103 11.32 14.79 -0.71
CA ALA A 103 10.77 13.57 -0.15
C ALA A 103 10.91 12.36 -1.09
N GLU A 104 10.75 12.55 -2.40
CA GLU A 104 11.01 11.50 -3.39
C GLU A 104 12.49 11.11 -3.41
N ALA A 105 13.42 12.08 -3.36
CA ALA A 105 14.84 11.78 -3.27
C ALA A 105 15.22 11.09 -1.94
N GLN A 106 14.58 11.47 -0.82
CA GLN A 106 14.74 10.78 0.48
C GLN A 106 14.27 9.33 0.37
N ARG A 107 13.12 9.08 -0.27
CA ARG A 107 12.58 7.73 -0.49
C ARG A 107 13.56 6.86 -1.30
N GLN A 108 14.10 7.42 -2.37
CA GLN A 108 15.03 6.72 -3.28
C GLN A 108 16.40 6.46 -2.65
N THR A 109 16.78 7.26 -1.65
CA THR A 109 18.03 7.08 -0.88
C THR A 109 17.83 6.32 0.43
N GLY A 110 16.65 5.70 0.64
CA GLY A 110 16.37 4.85 1.80
C GLY A 110 16.01 5.60 3.09
N GLN A 111 15.91 6.93 3.07
CA GLN A 111 15.50 7.75 4.21
C GLN A 111 13.96 7.75 4.37
N LEU A 112 13.37 6.56 4.49
CA LEU A 112 11.93 6.32 4.39
C LEU A 112 11.13 7.06 5.47
N GLU A 113 11.63 7.14 6.70
CA GLU A 113 10.94 7.84 7.79
C GLU A 113 10.86 9.35 7.54
N GLN A 114 11.98 9.95 7.09
CA GLN A 114 12.02 11.38 6.76
C GLN A 114 11.13 11.69 5.56
N ALA A 115 11.19 10.84 4.53
CA ALA A 115 10.32 10.96 3.36
C ALA A 115 8.84 10.90 3.76
N ALA A 116 8.46 9.92 4.60
CA ALA A 116 7.10 9.78 5.09
C ALA A 116 6.64 10.99 5.92
N HIS A 117 7.52 11.55 6.77
CA HIS A 117 7.23 12.77 7.51
C HIS A 117 6.98 13.96 6.58
N THR A 118 7.86 14.18 5.59
CA THR A 118 7.69 15.26 4.62
C THR A 118 6.44 15.08 3.75
N PHE A 119 6.15 13.86 3.26
CA PHE A 119 4.91 13.61 2.53
C PHE A 119 3.66 13.85 3.37
N LYS A 120 3.65 13.47 4.66
CA LYS A 120 2.52 13.75 5.57
C LYS A 120 2.27 15.26 5.74
N ALA A 121 3.33 16.07 5.78
CA ALA A 121 3.20 17.52 5.86
C ALA A 121 2.57 18.15 4.59
N LEU A 122 2.60 17.43 3.46
CA LEU A 122 2.13 17.92 2.16
C LEU A 122 0.68 17.52 1.83
N LEU A 123 0.01 16.75 2.69
CA LEU A 123 -1.33 16.21 2.40
C LEU A 123 -2.43 17.28 2.27
N ASN A 124 -2.20 18.49 2.77
CA ASN A 124 -3.12 19.63 2.69
C ASN A 124 -2.63 20.72 1.71
N THR A 125 -1.81 20.35 0.73
CA THR A 125 -1.23 21.28 -0.25
C THR A 125 -1.65 20.90 -1.68
N PRO A 126 -1.43 21.76 -2.69
CA PRO A 126 -1.72 21.42 -4.09
C PRO A 126 -0.99 20.17 -4.62
N VAL A 127 0.10 19.74 -3.97
CA VAL A 127 0.87 18.54 -4.34
C VAL A 127 0.43 17.29 -3.57
N ALA A 128 -0.71 17.32 -2.88
CA ALA A 128 -1.22 16.22 -2.06
C ALA A 128 -1.31 14.90 -2.83
N GLY A 129 -1.69 14.91 -4.11
CA GLY A 129 -1.74 13.70 -4.94
C GLY A 129 -0.40 12.97 -5.03
N ARG A 130 0.69 13.72 -5.27
CA ARG A 130 2.06 13.17 -5.28
C ARG A 130 2.51 12.75 -3.89
N ALA A 131 2.11 13.47 -2.84
CA ALA A 131 2.43 13.10 -1.47
C ALA A 131 1.76 11.77 -1.06
N TYR A 132 0.49 11.59 -1.39
CA TYR A 132 -0.22 10.32 -1.22
C TYR A 132 0.44 9.20 -2.03
N GLN A 133 0.87 9.46 -3.27
CA GLN A 133 1.61 8.48 -4.05
C GLN A 133 2.90 8.06 -3.33
N GLY A 134 3.69 9.03 -2.86
CA GLY A 134 4.92 8.78 -2.10
C GLY A 134 4.69 7.91 -0.86
N LEU A 135 3.67 8.21 -0.05
CA LEU A 135 3.29 7.38 1.10
C LEU A 135 2.86 5.97 0.71
N GLY A 136 2.13 5.84 -0.41
CA GLY A 136 1.74 4.56 -0.96
C GLY A 136 2.93 3.71 -1.41
N LEU A 137 3.91 4.33 -2.07
CA LEU A 137 5.15 3.68 -2.48
C LEU A 137 6.01 3.26 -1.28
N ILE A 138 6.09 4.08 -0.23
CA ILE A 138 6.76 3.71 1.02
C ILE A 138 6.08 2.51 1.66
N ALA A 139 4.75 2.53 1.82
CA ALA A 139 4.01 1.41 2.37
C ALA A 139 4.19 0.12 1.54
N GLY A 140 4.19 0.24 0.20
CA GLY A 140 4.45 -0.89 -0.70
C GLY A 140 5.86 -1.47 -0.55
N SER A 141 6.88 -0.62 -0.35
CA SER A 141 8.26 -1.08 -0.11
C SER A 141 8.43 -1.79 1.24
N GLN A 142 7.52 -1.57 2.18
CA GLN A 142 7.45 -2.25 3.47
C GLN A 142 6.49 -3.44 3.47
N GLU A 143 6.01 -3.85 2.29
CA GLU A 143 5.02 -4.92 2.11
C GLU A 143 3.66 -4.70 2.78
N HIS A 144 3.36 -3.46 3.20
CA HIS A 144 2.07 -3.06 3.75
C HIS A 144 1.06 -2.73 2.62
N PHE A 145 0.73 -3.72 1.79
CA PHE A 145 0.00 -3.48 0.53
C PHE A 145 -1.44 -2.96 0.70
N ASP A 146 -2.12 -3.29 1.81
CA ASP A 146 -3.43 -2.71 2.11
C ASP A 146 -3.35 -1.20 2.34
N GLN A 147 -2.33 -0.78 3.11
CA GLN A 147 -2.06 0.63 3.37
C GLN A 147 -1.56 1.34 2.10
N ALA A 148 -0.73 0.67 1.31
CA ALA A 148 -0.26 1.18 0.02
C ALA A 148 -1.45 1.49 -0.91
N ALA A 149 -2.39 0.55 -1.07
CA ALA A 149 -3.58 0.74 -1.87
C ALA A 149 -4.49 1.86 -1.32
N HIS A 150 -4.57 2.03 0.01
CA HIS A 150 -5.32 3.13 0.61
C HIS A 150 -4.74 4.49 0.19
N PHE A 151 -3.43 4.70 0.36
CA PHE A 151 -2.78 5.95 -0.04
C PHE A 151 -2.81 6.17 -1.55
N LEU A 152 -2.54 5.12 -2.35
CA LEU A 152 -2.58 5.21 -3.82
C LEU A 152 -3.99 5.49 -4.34
N LYS A 153 -5.04 5.02 -3.65
CA LYS A 153 -6.43 5.40 -3.95
C LYS A 153 -6.67 6.88 -3.69
N GLN A 154 -6.13 7.45 -2.61
CA GLN A 154 -6.18 8.90 -2.38
C GLN A 154 -5.41 9.65 -3.46
N ALA A 155 -4.22 9.19 -3.85
CA ALA A 155 -3.45 9.78 -4.94
C ALA A 155 -4.23 9.80 -6.27
N ALA A 156 -4.84 8.66 -6.63
CA ALA A 156 -5.65 8.52 -7.84
C ALA A 156 -6.93 9.38 -7.83
N GLN A 157 -7.42 9.76 -6.65
CA GLN A 157 -8.54 10.70 -6.52
C GLN A 157 -8.11 12.15 -6.76
N GLN A 158 -6.88 12.50 -6.38
CA GLN A 158 -6.32 13.84 -6.61
C GLN A 158 -5.89 14.04 -8.07
N ASP A 159 -5.33 13.00 -8.70
CA ASP A 159 -4.91 13.03 -10.11
C ASP A 159 -5.39 11.76 -10.83
N PRO A 160 -6.65 11.74 -11.31
CA PRO A 160 -7.24 10.57 -11.95
C PRO A 160 -6.60 10.21 -13.29
N THR A 161 -5.90 11.16 -13.93
CA THR A 161 -5.24 11.02 -15.24
C THR A 161 -3.80 10.54 -15.17
N ASN A 162 -3.25 10.35 -13.97
CA ASN A 162 -1.90 9.87 -13.80
C ASN A 162 -1.81 8.35 -13.99
N ALA A 163 -1.36 7.93 -15.17
CA ALA A 163 -1.23 6.52 -15.53
C ALA A 163 -0.32 5.74 -14.55
N ILE A 164 0.73 6.37 -14.03
CA ILE A 164 1.67 5.73 -13.09
C ILE A 164 0.99 5.48 -11.74
N VAL A 165 0.24 6.46 -11.22
CA VAL A 165 -0.54 6.28 -9.98
C VAL A 165 -1.59 5.17 -10.13
N GLN A 166 -2.29 5.12 -11.26
CA GLN A 166 -3.23 4.04 -11.55
C GLN A 166 -2.53 2.66 -11.59
N SER A 167 -1.34 2.59 -12.19
CA SER A 167 -0.52 1.38 -12.23
C SER A 167 -0.04 0.93 -10.86
N ASP A 168 0.47 1.88 -10.05
CA ASP A 168 0.89 1.63 -8.67
C ASP A 168 -0.27 1.12 -7.83
N LEU A 169 -1.46 1.74 -7.98
CA LEU A 169 -2.68 1.31 -7.29
C LEU A 169 -3.08 -0.12 -7.69
N ALA A 170 -3.02 -0.45 -8.99
CA ALA A 170 -3.31 -1.79 -9.47
C ALA A 170 -2.33 -2.82 -8.88
N TYR A 171 -1.04 -2.49 -8.85
CA TYR A 171 -0.02 -3.34 -8.25
C TYR A 171 -0.28 -3.58 -6.75
N ALA A 172 -0.60 -2.52 -6.00
CA ALA A 172 -0.94 -2.64 -4.59
C ALA A 172 -2.21 -3.48 -4.37
N TYR A 173 -3.21 -3.38 -5.26
CA TYR A 173 -4.39 -4.25 -5.22
C TYR A 173 -4.04 -5.72 -5.47
N LEU A 174 -3.19 -6.04 -6.45
CA LEU A 174 -2.73 -7.41 -6.68
C LEU A 174 -2.05 -7.98 -5.44
N ARG A 175 -1.10 -7.24 -4.87
CA ARG A 175 -0.34 -7.66 -3.69
C ARG A 175 -1.15 -7.72 -2.39
N SER A 176 -2.29 -7.03 -2.33
CA SER A 176 -3.24 -7.10 -1.19
C SER A 176 -4.37 -8.10 -1.43
N GLY A 177 -4.24 -8.96 -2.44
CA GLY A 177 -5.21 -10.01 -2.72
C GLY A 177 -6.54 -9.53 -3.31
N ARG A 178 -6.53 -8.37 -3.99
CA ARG A 178 -7.69 -7.70 -4.59
C ARG A 178 -7.59 -7.60 -6.12
N PRO A 179 -7.49 -8.74 -6.85
CA PRO A 179 -7.29 -8.73 -8.30
C PRO A 179 -8.47 -8.10 -9.07
N GLN A 180 -9.68 -8.13 -8.51
CA GLN A 180 -10.85 -7.53 -9.15
C GLN A 180 -10.76 -6.00 -9.18
N GLU A 181 -10.34 -5.36 -8.08
CA GLU A 181 -10.07 -3.92 -8.06
C GLU A 181 -8.86 -3.55 -8.92
N ALA A 182 -7.83 -4.41 -8.95
CA ALA A 182 -6.64 -4.19 -9.78
C ALA A 182 -7.00 -4.03 -11.27
N ARG A 183 -7.94 -4.85 -11.78
CA ARG A 183 -8.38 -4.80 -13.19
C ARG A 183 -8.80 -3.41 -13.64
N LEU A 184 -9.58 -2.70 -12.83
CA LEU A 184 -10.09 -1.37 -13.19
C LEU A 184 -8.96 -0.32 -13.21
N ALA A 185 -8.12 -0.29 -12.18
CA ALA A 185 -7.01 0.64 -12.09
C ALA A 185 -6.00 0.40 -13.23
N LEU A 186 -5.71 -0.86 -13.54
CA LEU A 186 -4.77 -1.23 -14.59
C LEU A 186 -5.30 -0.96 -15.99
N GLY A 187 -6.60 -1.15 -16.23
CA GLY A 187 -7.25 -0.76 -17.48
C GLY A 187 -7.09 0.74 -17.75
N LYS A 188 -7.34 1.59 -16.74
CA LYS A 188 -7.10 3.04 -16.84
C LYS A 188 -5.64 3.36 -17.15
N ALA A 189 -4.71 2.72 -16.44
CA ALA A 189 -3.28 2.93 -16.67
C ALA A 189 -2.88 2.61 -18.11
N ALA A 190 -3.34 1.46 -18.63
CA ALA A 190 -3.03 1.01 -19.99
C ALA A 190 -3.67 1.90 -21.07
N GLU A 191 -4.87 2.45 -20.84
CA GLU A 191 -5.48 3.40 -21.78
C GLU A 191 -4.79 4.77 -21.76
N LEU A 192 -4.33 5.23 -20.59
CA LEU A 192 -3.65 6.52 -20.45
C LEU A 192 -2.21 6.50 -20.98
N ALA A 193 -1.52 5.36 -20.87
CA ALA A 193 -0.13 5.21 -21.32
C ALA A 193 0.14 3.76 -21.81
N PRO A 194 -0.34 3.40 -23.02
CA PRO A 194 -0.31 2.03 -23.52
C PRO A 194 1.11 1.46 -23.71
N ASP A 195 2.08 2.31 -24.02
CA ASP A 195 3.45 1.88 -24.32
C ASP A 195 4.39 1.97 -23.12
N ASN A 196 3.86 2.26 -21.92
CA ASN A 196 4.70 2.41 -20.73
C ASN A 196 5.20 1.04 -20.22
N PRO A 197 6.51 0.80 -20.13
CA PRO A 197 7.05 -0.52 -19.77
C PRO A 197 6.62 -1.03 -18.39
N LYS A 198 6.47 -0.13 -17.41
CA LYS A 198 6.02 -0.48 -16.05
C LYS A 198 4.56 -0.91 -16.06
N ILE A 199 3.72 -0.20 -16.81
CA ILE A 199 2.29 -0.54 -16.96
C ILE A 199 2.13 -1.87 -17.68
N LEU A 200 2.89 -2.11 -18.75
CA LEU A 200 2.88 -3.39 -19.48
C LEU A 200 3.36 -4.55 -18.59
N SER A 201 4.37 -4.32 -17.74
CA SER A 201 4.84 -5.32 -16.76
C SER A 201 3.74 -5.67 -15.75
N ASN A 202 3.07 -4.65 -15.19
CA ASN A 202 1.95 -4.85 -14.27
C ASN A 202 0.74 -5.50 -14.97
N MET A 203 0.51 -5.24 -16.26
CA MET A 203 -0.51 -5.92 -17.08
C MET A 203 -0.20 -7.40 -17.25
N ALA A 204 1.03 -7.76 -17.60
CA ALA A 204 1.46 -9.15 -17.67
C ALA A 204 1.29 -9.86 -16.32
N LEU A 205 1.70 -9.21 -15.22
CA LEU A 205 1.53 -9.72 -13.87
C LEU A 205 0.06 -9.98 -13.53
N TYR A 206 -0.84 -9.02 -13.78
CA TYR A 206 -2.28 -9.17 -13.57
C TYR A 206 -2.85 -10.35 -14.36
N LEU A 207 -2.48 -10.47 -15.63
CA LEU A 207 -2.96 -11.54 -16.52
C LEU A 207 -2.52 -12.92 -16.01
N LEU A 208 -1.28 -13.06 -15.55
CA LEU A 208 -0.80 -14.32 -14.96
C LEU A 208 -1.54 -14.68 -13.67
N VAL A 209 -1.72 -13.71 -12.76
CA VAL A 209 -2.50 -13.92 -11.52
C VAL A 209 -3.96 -14.30 -11.82
N SER A 210 -4.49 -13.79 -12.93
CA SER A 210 -5.84 -14.09 -13.43
C SER A 210 -5.90 -15.36 -14.30
N GLN A 211 -4.81 -16.14 -14.36
CA GLN A 211 -4.68 -17.39 -15.14
C GLN A 211 -4.82 -17.22 -16.66
N GLU A 212 -4.64 -15.99 -17.16
CA GLU A 212 -4.67 -15.64 -18.58
C GLU A 212 -3.27 -15.73 -19.22
N THR A 213 -2.56 -16.84 -19.00
CA THR A 213 -1.13 -17.01 -19.32
C THR A 213 -0.78 -16.73 -20.79
N GLN A 214 -1.65 -17.11 -21.73
CA GLN A 214 -1.42 -16.86 -23.15
C GLN A 214 -1.42 -15.36 -23.47
N ARG A 215 -2.35 -14.60 -22.89
CA ARG A 215 -2.42 -13.15 -23.07
C ARG A 215 -1.24 -12.46 -22.42
N ALA A 216 -0.83 -12.91 -21.23
CA ALA A 216 0.37 -12.39 -20.57
C ALA A 216 1.61 -12.59 -21.44
N GLY A 217 1.80 -13.78 -22.00
CA GLY A 217 2.91 -14.08 -22.91
C GLY A 217 2.93 -13.16 -24.14
N PHE A 218 1.77 -12.93 -24.75
CA PHE A 218 1.65 -12.00 -25.87
C PHE A 218 2.04 -10.57 -25.48
N VAL A 219 1.55 -10.05 -24.34
CA VAL A 219 1.90 -8.71 -23.85
C VAL A 219 3.39 -8.58 -23.61
N MET A 220 4.02 -9.57 -22.93
CA MET A 220 5.45 -9.55 -22.66
C MET A 220 6.29 -9.59 -23.95
N GLN A 221 5.86 -10.37 -24.93
CA GLN A 221 6.53 -10.46 -26.24
C GLN A 221 6.39 -9.15 -27.03
N GLN A 222 5.19 -8.57 -27.11
CA GLN A 222 4.95 -7.31 -27.82
C GLN A 222 5.70 -6.14 -27.18
N ALA A 223 5.79 -6.13 -25.85
CA ALA A 223 6.55 -5.14 -25.09
C ALA A 223 8.08 -5.34 -25.22
N GLY A 224 8.54 -6.40 -25.89
CA GLY A 224 9.97 -6.68 -26.07
C GLY A 224 10.69 -6.95 -24.75
N MET A 225 9.99 -7.49 -23.74
CA MET A 225 10.60 -7.77 -22.43
C MET A 225 11.66 -8.85 -22.57
N ASP A 226 12.82 -8.64 -21.96
CA ASP A 226 13.89 -9.64 -21.96
C ASP A 226 13.49 -10.87 -21.11
N PRO A 227 14.13 -12.05 -21.34
CA PRO A 227 13.79 -13.27 -20.62
C PRO A 227 13.90 -13.18 -19.10
N ALA A 228 14.83 -12.38 -18.55
CA ALA A 228 14.98 -12.24 -17.11
C ALA A 228 13.82 -11.44 -16.51
N THR A 229 13.39 -10.36 -17.18
CA THR A 229 12.19 -9.60 -16.80
C THR A 229 10.94 -10.48 -16.86
N GLN A 230 10.77 -11.27 -17.93
CA GLN A 230 9.64 -12.19 -18.05
C GLN A 230 9.62 -13.20 -16.89
N GLN A 231 10.77 -13.80 -16.58
CA GLN A 231 10.88 -14.76 -15.49
C GLN A 231 10.57 -14.13 -14.12
N ALA A 232 11.04 -12.91 -13.87
CA ALA A 232 10.74 -12.18 -12.63
C ALA A 232 9.23 -11.92 -12.48
N ILE A 233 8.54 -11.55 -13.57
CA ILE A 233 7.08 -11.35 -13.57
C ILE A 233 6.35 -12.66 -13.28
N VAL A 234 6.78 -13.78 -13.86
CA VAL A 234 6.20 -15.11 -13.62
C VAL A 234 6.37 -15.52 -12.15
N GLN A 235 7.57 -15.41 -11.60
CA GLN A 235 7.83 -15.74 -10.20
C GLN A 235 6.98 -14.89 -9.24
N MET A 236 6.84 -13.60 -9.53
CA MET A 236 5.98 -12.73 -8.74
C MET A 236 4.50 -13.13 -8.84
N ALA A 237 4.02 -13.50 -10.03
CA ALA A 237 2.65 -13.96 -10.21
C ALA A 237 2.37 -15.25 -9.43
N GLU A 238 3.30 -16.20 -9.43
CA GLU A 238 3.23 -17.45 -8.66
C GLU A 238 3.16 -17.17 -7.15
N GLN A 239 4.02 -16.28 -6.64
CA GLN A 239 4.00 -15.87 -5.24
C GLN A 239 2.64 -15.25 -4.86
N ILE A 240 2.13 -14.30 -5.66
CA ILE A 240 0.83 -13.67 -5.42
C ILE A 240 -0.30 -14.70 -5.46
N GLY A 241 -0.26 -15.64 -6.40
CA GLY A 241 -1.22 -16.73 -6.50
C GLY A 241 -1.26 -17.59 -5.24
N GLN A 242 -0.09 -17.97 -4.72
CA GLN A 242 0.02 -18.73 -3.46
C GLN A 242 -0.50 -17.93 -2.26
N GLU A 243 -0.16 -16.64 -2.17
CA GLU A 243 -0.67 -15.74 -1.11
C GLU A 243 -2.21 -15.64 -1.16
N LEU A 244 -2.79 -15.50 -2.35
CA LEU A 244 -4.23 -15.46 -2.59
C LEU A 244 -4.93 -16.75 -2.16
N GLU A 245 -4.38 -17.90 -2.52
CA GLU A 245 -4.92 -19.21 -2.12
C GLU A 245 -4.89 -19.37 -0.59
N GLN A 246 -3.78 -18.98 0.06
CA GLN A 246 -3.66 -19.01 1.50
C GLN A 246 -4.66 -18.06 2.19
N LEU A 247 -4.83 -16.84 1.67
CA LEU A 247 -5.81 -15.88 2.17
C LEU A 247 -7.22 -16.45 2.07
N HIS A 248 -7.58 -17.04 0.93
CA HIS A 248 -8.88 -17.65 0.73
C HIS A 248 -9.13 -18.83 1.69
N ALA A 249 -8.13 -19.71 1.86
CA ALA A 249 -8.21 -20.82 2.80
C ALA A 249 -8.40 -20.33 4.24
N ARG A 250 -7.67 -19.30 4.67
CA ARG A 250 -7.82 -18.69 6.01
C ARG A 250 -9.23 -18.12 6.22
N GLN A 251 -9.76 -17.40 5.24
CA GLN A 251 -11.12 -16.84 5.31
C GLN A 251 -12.18 -17.95 5.42
N LEU A 252 -12.03 -19.05 4.67
CA LEU A 252 -12.94 -20.18 4.75
C LEU A 252 -12.91 -20.84 6.14
N MET A 253 -11.71 -21.05 6.68
CA MET A 253 -11.52 -21.62 8.02
C MET A 253 -12.11 -20.73 9.10
N GLN A 254 -11.88 -19.41 9.03
CA GLN A 254 -12.46 -18.45 9.96
C GLN A 254 -13.99 -18.48 9.91
N LYS A 255 -14.58 -18.46 8.70
CA LYS A 255 -16.04 -18.55 8.54
C LYS A 255 -16.62 -19.86 9.07
N GLN A 256 -15.90 -20.98 8.93
CA GLN A 256 -16.31 -22.25 9.53
C GLN A 256 -16.23 -22.21 11.06
N GLN A 257 -15.18 -21.61 11.61
CA GLN A 257 -15.03 -21.42 13.05
C GLN A 257 -16.13 -20.53 13.61
N GLU A 258 -16.43 -19.40 12.98
CA GLU A 258 -17.53 -18.51 13.36
C GLU A 258 -18.88 -19.25 13.33
N ARG A 259 -19.14 -20.07 12.31
CA ARG A 259 -20.34 -20.92 12.24
C ARG A 259 -20.40 -21.93 13.37
N ARG A 260 -19.28 -22.58 13.70
CA ARG A 260 -19.18 -23.54 14.82
C ARG A 260 -19.42 -22.85 16.17
N MET A 261 -18.80 -21.69 16.39
CA MET A 261 -18.99 -20.90 17.61
C MET A 261 -20.43 -20.42 17.73
N ALA A 262 -21.05 -19.97 16.64
CA ALA A 262 -22.45 -19.57 16.62
C ALA A 262 -23.41 -20.75 16.89
N ALA A 263 -23.10 -21.95 16.40
CA ALA A 263 -23.87 -23.15 16.69
C ALA A 263 -23.73 -23.56 18.18
N ALA A 264 -22.50 -23.59 18.71
CA ALA A 264 -22.24 -23.90 20.11
C ALA A 264 -22.93 -22.91 21.07
N ALA A 265 -22.89 -21.62 20.76
CA ALA A 265 -23.58 -20.58 21.55
C ALA A 265 -25.12 -20.77 21.54
N LYS A 266 -25.69 -21.19 20.40
CA LYS A 266 -27.12 -21.52 20.32
C LYS A 266 -27.48 -22.75 21.16
N ASP A 267 -26.64 -23.79 21.11
CA ASP A 267 -26.85 -25.00 21.92
C ASP A 267 -26.75 -24.70 23.42
N GLU A 268 -25.80 -23.86 23.82
CA GLU A 268 -25.65 -23.39 25.20
C GLU A 268 -26.87 -22.56 25.65
N GLN A 269 -27.34 -21.63 24.81
CA GLN A 269 -28.54 -20.85 25.09
C GLN A 269 -29.79 -21.73 25.21
N ALA A 270 -29.94 -22.75 24.35
CA ALA A 270 -31.04 -23.71 24.42
C ALA A 270 -30.98 -24.55 25.71
N ARG A 271 -29.77 -25.00 26.12
CA ARG A 271 -29.56 -25.70 27.39
C ARG A 271 -29.89 -24.81 28.59
N ALA A 272 -29.44 -23.55 28.59
CA ALA A 272 -29.73 -22.60 29.65
C ALA A 272 -31.24 -22.33 29.78
N GLN A 273 -31.96 -22.18 28.65
CA GLN A 273 -33.41 -22.03 28.63
C GLN A 273 -34.13 -23.28 29.15
N ALA A 274 -33.68 -24.47 28.76
CA ALA A 274 -34.25 -25.73 29.24
C ALA A 274 -34.05 -25.89 30.76
N VAL A 275 -32.85 -25.57 31.28
CA VAL A 275 -32.58 -25.57 32.73
C VAL A 275 -33.49 -24.59 33.45
N ALA A 276 -33.61 -23.35 32.97
CA ALA A 276 -34.47 -22.32 33.56
C ALA A 276 -35.93 -22.78 33.65
N LEU A 277 -36.48 -23.36 32.57
CA LEU A 277 -37.84 -23.91 32.54
C LEU A 277 -38.03 -25.07 33.54
N SER A 278 -37.03 -25.96 33.68
CA SER A 278 -37.09 -27.11 34.59
C SER A 278 -36.95 -26.72 36.07
N SER A 279 -36.30 -25.59 36.37
CA SER A 279 -36.12 -25.06 37.73
C SER A 279 -37.23 -24.13 38.21
N ALA A 280 -38.22 -23.82 37.34
CA ALA A 280 -39.33 -22.95 37.69
C ALA A 280 -40.29 -23.66 38.66
N PRO A 281 -40.67 -23.04 39.79
CA PRO A 281 -41.59 -23.65 40.74
C PRO A 281 -42.96 -23.91 40.09
N SER A 282 -43.47 -25.13 40.27
CA SER A 282 -44.80 -25.56 39.83
C SER A 282 -45.88 -24.75 40.55
N VAL A 283 -46.33 -23.65 39.96
CA VAL A 283 -47.60 -23.01 40.34
C VAL A 283 -48.71 -23.71 39.55
N ALA A 284 -49.04 -24.94 39.95
CA ALA A 284 -50.22 -25.63 39.44
C ALA A 284 -51.43 -25.27 40.32
N ALA A 285 -52.36 -24.55 39.68
CA ALA A 285 -53.80 -24.66 39.82
C ALA A 285 -54.41 -24.60 41.23
N ASP A 286 -54.76 -23.38 41.66
CA ASP A 286 -55.92 -23.16 42.55
C ASP A 286 -56.44 -21.72 42.40
N GLN A 287 -57.04 -21.41 41.26
CA GLN A 287 -57.95 -20.26 41.12
C GLN A 287 -59.12 -20.62 40.20
N VAL A 288 -59.89 -21.62 40.62
CA VAL A 288 -61.31 -21.65 40.33
C VAL A 288 -61.99 -21.06 41.56
N VAL A 289 -62.98 -20.19 41.33
CA VAL A 289 -63.99 -19.66 42.28
C VAL A 289 -63.83 -18.18 42.67
N LEU A 290 -64.88 -17.44 42.29
CA LEU A 290 -65.41 -16.16 42.80
C LEU A 290 -64.69 -14.85 42.45
N ASN A 291 -65.10 -14.25 41.32
CA ASN A 291 -65.62 -12.88 41.43
C ASN A 291 -66.69 -12.59 40.35
N ARG A 292 -67.95 -12.91 40.68
CA ARG A 292 -69.12 -12.28 40.07
C ARG A 292 -69.37 -10.97 40.80
N SER A 293 -69.74 -9.94 40.03
CA SER A 293 -70.49 -8.74 40.43
C SER A 293 -69.69 -7.45 40.66
N VAL A 294 -69.30 -6.75 39.59
CA VAL A 294 -69.49 -5.29 39.49
C VAL A 294 -69.70 -4.95 38.00
N GLN A 295 -70.92 -4.55 37.62
CA GLN A 295 -71.11 -3.76 36.39
C GLN A 295 -70.77 -2.30 36.71
N PRO A 296 -70.04 -1.61 35.81
CA PRO A 296 -70.37 -0.22 35.54
C PRO A 296 -70.60 0.03 34.04
N GLN A 297 -71.28 1.13 33.80
CA GLN A 297 -72.10 1.47 32.65
C GLN A 297 -71.38 1.59 31.31
N ARG A 298 -72.11 1.30 30.22
CA ARG A 298 -71.74 1.61 28.83
C ARG A 298 -71.45 3.11 28.68
N GLN A 299 -70.18 3.46 28.45
CA GLN A 299 -69.83 4.66 27.69
C GLN A 299 -69.58 4.26 26.24
N VAL A 300 -70.41 4.77 25.34
CA VAL A 300 -70.21 4.70 23.90
C VAL A 300 -69.13 5.71 23.54
N VAL A 301 -67.92 5.23 23.24
CA VAL A 301 -66.85 6.04 22.64
C VAL A 301 -66.69 5.60 21.20
N ALA A 302 -66.82 6.57 20.29
CA ALA A 302 -66.82 6.39 18.84
C ALA A 302 -65.49 5.81 18.31
N ARG A 303 -65.60 4.93 17.31
CA ARG A 303 -64.45 4.37 16.57
C ARG A 303 -63.81 5.46 15.70
N PRO A 304 -62.49 5.65 15.70
CA PRO A 304 -61.83 6.29 14.57
C PRO A 304 -61.76 5.32 13.38
N ALA A 305 -62.06 5.84 12.20
CA ALA A 305 -62.02 5.12 10.92
C ALA A 305 -60.59 4.69 10.54
N PRO A 306 -60.41 3.63 9.73
CA PRO A 306 -59.09 3.21 9.27
C PRO A 306 -58.49 4.26 8.33
N VAL A 307 -57.23 4.63 8.57
CA VAL A 307 -56.43 5.45 7.67
C VAL A 307 -56.14 4.63 6.42
N VAL A 308 -56.82 4.96 5.32
CA VAL A 308 -56.49 4.52 3.98
C VAL A 308 -55.28 5.34 3.52
N VAL A 309 -54.13 4.69 3.36
CA VAL A 309 -52.97 5.30 2.70
C VAL A 309 -53.27 5.31 1.20
N SER A 310 -53.74 6.44 0.70
CA SER A 310 -53.95 6.69 -0.72
C SER A 310 -52.60 6.84 -1.42
N SER A 311 -52.28 5.88 -2.29
CA SER A 311 -51.23 6.00 -3.30
C SER A 311 -51.67 6.99 -4.38
N THR A 312 -51.30 8.26 -4.24
CA THR A 312 -51.48 9.25 -5.30
C THR A 312 -50.33 9.13 -6.29
N GLN A 313 -50.50 8.29 -7.31
CA GLN A 313 -49.82 8.48 -8.59
C GLN A 313 -50.51 9.63 -9.32
N ALA A 314 -49.80 10.74 -9.52
CA ALA A 314 -50.11 11.68 -10.59
C ALA A 314 -48.87 12.52 -10.91
N GLY A 315 -48.53 12.56 -12.20
CA GLY A 315 -48.05 13.79 -12.81
C GLY A 315 -46.54 13.91 -12.99
N LEU A 316 -46.07 13.35 -14.11
CA LEU A 316 -45.44 14.11 -15.19
C LEU A 316 -44.39 15.16 -14.78
N ASN A 317 -43.11 14.84 -14.97
CA ASN A 317 -42.17 15.82 -15.49
C ASN A 317 -41.22 15.17 -16.51
N ARG A 318 -41.32 15.67 -17.75
CA ARG A 318 -40.51 15.35 -18.93
C ARG A 318 -39.06 15.81 -18.70
N PRO A 319 -38.03 15.11 -19.22
CA PRO A 319 -36.76 15.75 -19.49
C PRO A 319 -36.84 16.56 -20.80
N LEU A 320 -36.55 17.86 -20.70
CA LEU A 320 -36.16 18.71 -21.82
C LEU A 320 -34.79 18.24 -22.32
N LEU A 321 -34.75 17.66 -23.52
CA LEU A 321 -33.54 17.57 -24.33
C LEU A 321 -33.89 18.15 -25.71
N GLU A 322 -33.82 19.47 -25.80
CA GLU A 322 -33.65 20.18 -27.07
C GLU A 322 -32.18 20.51 -27.26
N SER A 323 -31.73 20.22 -28.48
CA SER A 323 -30.64 20.83 -29.25
C SER A 323 -29.24 20.87 -28.64
N LEU A 324 -28.35 20.04 -29.20
CA LEU A 324 -27.21 20.58 -29.96
C LEU A 324 -26.94 19.62 -31.13
N GLY A 325 -27.18 20.10 -32.34
CA GLY A 325 -26.83 19.42 -33.59
C GLY A 325 -25.32 19.48 -33.88
N PRO A 326 -24.86 18.74 -34.90
CA PRO A 326 -23.45 18.67 -35.27
C PRO A 326 -22.98 19.98 -35.90
N VAL A 327 -21.88 20.53 -35.39
CA VAL A 327 -21.12 21.60 -36.07
C VAL A 327 -20.36 20.94 -37.22
N SER A 328 -20.80 21.25 -38.44
CA SER A 328 -20.12 20.93 -39.69
C SER A 328 -18.76 21.60 -39.76
N SER A 329 -17.75 20.83 -40.14
CA SER A 329 -16.47 21.28 -40.67
C SER A 329 -16.66 22.00 -42.01
N SER A 330 -16.07 23.18 -42.17
CA SER A 330 -15.56 23.69 -43.45
C SER A 330 -14.66 24.92 -43.24
N MET A 331 -13.45 24.85 -43.81
CA MET A 331 -12.56 25.94 -44.30
C MET A 331 -11.98 26.87 -43.22
N ASN A 332 -10.68 27.18 -43.16
CA ASN A 332 -9.55 27.21 -44.11
C ASN A 332 -8.26 26.95 -43.32
#